data_AF-A0A6C0CCR6-F1
#
_entry.id   AF-A0A6C0CCR6-F1
#
_cell.length_a   1.000
_cell.length_b   1.000
_cell.length_c   1.000
_cell.angle_alpha   90.00
_cell.angle_beta   90.00
_cell.angle_gamma   90.00
#
_symmetry.space_group_name_H-M   'P 1'
#
loop_
_entity.id
_entity.type
_entity.pdbx_description
1 polymer ?
#
loop_
_entity_poly.entity_id
_entity_poly.type
_entity_poly.pdbx_seq_one_letter_code
_entity_poly.pdbx_strand_id
1 'polypeptide(L)'
;MVQNFDTQNDILLNKLLLFYKNTEYFDKMISIINGTSKISLRIVDWFVTNYSKKNYCVIENAETNERFKVYNDYKLKLKAYSKKKFDPFCRWDRINVPYKDTMCVQTTLGQLNFFKWTIENKILEYIENNYSTIENDMNLRNSSAKVKNTSINSNTSIESSDSYTSTSSTSSSASDTSVINNLNKTRKKREELSSNASKIIQKEFISTTLVFN
;
A
#
# COMPACT_ATOMS: atom_id res chain seq x y z
N MET A 1 -4.09 -22.21 -32.29
CA MET A 1 -3.51 -23.04 -31.21
C MET A 1 -4.42 -22.95 -29.99
N VAL A 2 -4.96 -24.08 -29.54
CA VAL A 2 -5.67 -24.15 -28.26
C VAL A 2 -4.63 -23.96 -27.16
N GLN A 3 -4.71 -22.85 -26.43
CA GLN A 3 -3.87 -22.60 -25.26
C GLN A 3 -4.34 -23.59 -24.17
N ASN A 4 -3.54 -24.62 -23.87
CA ASN A 4 -3.78 -25.47 -22.70
C ASN A 4 -3.59 -24.62 -21.45
N PHE A 5 -4.64 -24.49 -20.64
CA PHE A 5 -4.59 -23.74 -19.39
C PHE A 5 -4.43 -24.73 -18.24
N ASP A 6 -3.18 -25.11 -17.97
CA ASP A 6 -2.88 -26.18 -17.01
C ASP A 6 -3.01 -25.73 -15.55
N THR A 7 -3.06 -24.42 -15.25
CA THR A 7 -3.25 -23.93 -13.87
C THR A 7 -4.32 -22.85 -13.71
N GLN A 8 -4.89 -22.78 -12.50
CA GLN A 8 -5.82 -21.70 -12.10
C GLN A 8 -5.22 -20.30 -12.31
N ASN A 9 -3.90 -20.17 -12.16
CA ASN A 9 -3.20 -18.91 -12.36
C ASN A 9 -3.18 -18.51 -13.84
N ASP A 10 -3.04 -19.47 -14.76
CA ASP A 10 -3.05 -19.20 -16.19
C ASP A 10 -4.42 -18.74 -16.67
N ILE A 11 -5.49 -19.38 -16.16
CA ILE A 11 -6.87 -18.94 -16.45
C ILE A 11 -7.09 -17.51 -15.96
N LEU A 12 -6.64 -17.21 -14.74
CA LEU A 12 -6.76 -15.87 -14.16
C LEU A 12 -5.95 -14.84 -14.95
N LEU A 13 -4.72 -15.18 -15.33
CA LEU A 13 -3.86 -14.32 -16.14
C LEU A 13 -4.50 -14.02 -17.49
N ASN A 14 -5.05 -15.01 -18.19
CA ASN A 14 -5.72 -14.78 -19.47
C ASN A 14 -6.93 -13.85 -19.37
N LYS A 15 -7.73 -13.98 -18.31
CA LYS A 15 -8.84 -13.05 -18.04
C LYS A 15 -8.34 -11.62 -17.81
N LEU A 16 -7.22 -11.45 -17.12
CA LEU A 16 -6.60 -10.15 -16.92
C LEU A 16 -6.05 -9.58 -18.23
N LEU A 17 -5.33 -10.37 -19.02
CA LEU A 17 -4.83 -9.95 -20.32
C LEU A 17 -5.96 -9.55 -21.25
N LEU A 18 -7.11 -10.24 -21.22
CA LEU A 18 -8.30 -9.86 -21.97
C LEU A 18 -8.83 -8.48 -21.55
N PHE A 19 -8.89 -8.21 -20.25
CA PHE A 19 -9.29 -6.90 -19.71
C PHE A 19 -8.33 -5.78 -20.14
N TYR A 20 -7.03 -6.05 -20.10
CA TYR A 20 -5.99 -5.10 -20.49
C TYR A 20 -5.70 -5.04 -21.99
N LYS A 21 -6.48 -5.73 -22.84
CA LYS A 21 -6.45 -5.47 -24.29
C LYS A 21 -6.82 -4.03 -24.61
N ASN A 22 -7.66 -3.41 -23.77
CA ASN A 22 -7.84 -1.97 -23.82
C ASN A 22 -6.56 -1.28 -23.30
N THR A 23 -5.82 -0.68 -24.22
CA THR A 23 -4.54 -0.01 -23.93
C THR A 23 -4.69 1.13 -22.93
N GLU A 24 -5.84 1.80 -22.87
CA GLU A 24 -6.05 2.92 -21.94
C GLU A 24 -5.99 2.48 -20.48
N TYR A 25 -6.53 1.31 -20.14
CA TYR A 25 -6.50 0.79 -18.76
C TYR A 25 -5.10 0.41 -18.35
N PHE A 26 -4.33 -0.16 -19.26
CA PHE A 26 -2.95 -0.52 -19.01
C PHE A 26 -2.05 0.73 -18.93
N ASP A 27 -2.27 1.74 -19.78
CA ASP A 27 -1.58 3.02 -19.75
C ASP A 27 -1.86 3.78 -18.45
N LYS A 28 -3.12 3.79 -17.97
CA LYS A 28 -3.50 4.35 -16.65
C LYS A 28 -2.76 3.65 -15.51
N MET A 29 -2.75 2.31 -15.53
CA MET A 29 -2.02 1.51 -14.55
C MET A 29 -0.53 1.88 -14.54
N ILE A 30 0.12 1.87 -15.70
CA ILE A 30 1.55 2.20 -15.83
C ILE A 30 1.83 3.62 -15.32
N SER A 31 0.97 4.58 -15.66
CA SER A 31 1.17 5.99 -15.26
C SER A 31 1.16 6.17 -13.75
N ILE A 32 0.28 5.47 -13.04
CA ILE A 32 0.20 5.50 -11.58
C ILE A 32 1.40 4.81 -10.93
N ILE A 33 1.84 3.70 -11.50
CA ILE A 33 2.96 2.90 -10.98
C ILE A 33 4.30 3.62 -11.18
N ASN A 34 4.51 4.22 -12.35
CA ASN A 34 5.72 4.97 -12.66
C ASN A 34 5.75 6.35 -11.99
N GLY A 35 4.61 6.83 -11.49
CA GLY A 35 4.47 8.13 -10.85
C GLY A 35 4.46 9.31 -11.82
N THR A 36 4.09 9.08 -13.09
CA THR A 36 3.85 10.16 -14.05
C THR A 36 2.49 10.82 -13.82
N SER A 37 1.56 10.08 -13.21
CA SER A 37 0.24 10.58 -12.82
C SER A 37 0.31 11.34 -11.48
N LYS A 38 -0.59 12.31 -11.30
CA LYS A 38 -0.81 12.99 -10.01
C LYS A 38 -1.14 12.00 -8.89
N ILE A 39 -1.89 10.96 -9.21
CA ILE A 39 -2.21 9.87 -8.29
C ILE A 39 -1.04 8.89 -8.25
N SER A 40 -0.40 8.78 -7.09
CA SER A 40 0.63 7.77 -6.85
C SER A 40 0.04 6.46 -6.35
N LEU A 41 0.75 5.36 -6.58
CA LEU A 41 0.40 4.04 -6.03
C LEU A 41 0.15 4.08 -4.51
N ARG A 42 0.92 4.91 -3.79
CA ARG A 42 0.84 5.04 -2.34
C ARG A 42 -0.45 5.70 -1.88
N ILE A 43 -0.94 6.69 -2.62
CA ILE A 43 -2.22 7.36 -2.37
C ILE A 43 -3.37 6.38 -2.60
N VAL A 44 -3.31 5.56 -3.66
CA VAL A 44 -4.35 4.54 -3.93
C VAL A 44 -4.39 3.50 -2.81
N ASP A 45 -3.23 2.97 -2.39
CA ASP A 45 -3.14 2.05 -1.25
C ASP A 45 -3.68 2.71 0.04
N TRP A 46 -3.30 3.96 0.32
CA TRP A 46 -3.77 4.71 1.48
C TRP A 46 -5.29 4.85 1.47
N PHE A 47 -5.85 5.22 0.32
CA PHE A 47 -7.27 5.41 0.13
C PHE A 47 -8.05 4.13 0.49
N VAL A 48 -7.67 3.02 -0.14
CA VAL A 48 -8.38 1.74 -0.01
C VAL A 48 -8.23 1.13 1.39
N THR A 49 -7.06 1.30 2.03
CA THR A 49 -6.77 0.62 3.30
C THR A 49 -7.06 1.44 4.56
N ASN A 50 -7.00 2.77 4.49
CA ASN A 50 -7.11 3.65 5.65
C ASN A 50 -8.21 4.70 5.48
N TYR A 51 -8.11 5.55 4.45
CA TYR A 51 -9.03 6.68 4.28
C TYR A 51 -10.49 6.20 4.15
N SER A 52 -10.74 5.24 3.25
CA SER A 52 -12.09 4.70 3.02
C SER A 52 -12.67 3.98 4.22
N LYS A 53 -11.82 3.39 5.07
CA LYS A 53 -12.24 2.77 6.33
C LYS A 53 -12.69 3.83 7.33
N LYS A 54 -11.93 4.92 7.47
CA LYS A 54 -12.20 6.00 8.42
C LYS A 54 -13.44 6.80 8.02
N ASN A 55 -13.57 7.11 6.74
CA ASN A 55 -14.64 7.97 6.21
C ASN A 55 -15.84 7.18 5.66
N TYR A 56 -15.87 5.85 5.83
CA TYR A 56 -16.93 4.96 5.31
C TYR A 56 -17.26 5.20 3.83
N CYS A 57 -16.23 5.39 2.98
CA CYS A 57 -16.44 5.74 1.58
C CYS A 57 -17.27 4.68 0.85
N VAL A 58 -18.39 5.14 0.29
CA VAL A 58 -19.26 4.38 -0.59
C VAL A 58 -19.09 4.97 -1.99
N ILE A 59 -18.83 4.11 -2.96
CA ILE A 59 -18.82 4.49 -4.37
C ILE A 59 -20.05 3.86 -5.01
N GLU A 60 -20.76 4.68 -5.78
CA GLU A 60 -21.91 4.28 -6.57
C GLU A 60 -21.48 4.18 -8.03
N ASN A 61 -21.75 3.04 -8.64
CA ASN A 61 -21.55 2.89 -10.07
C ASN A 61 -22.83 3.35 -10.78
N ALA A 62 -22.73 4.49 -11.50
CA ALA A 62 -23.86 5.06 -12.22
C ALA A 62 -24.44 4.14 -13.30
N GLU A 63 -23.64 3.19 -13.83
CA GLU A 63 -24.08 2.27 -14.88
C GLU A 63 -24.89 1.10 -14.33
N THR A 64 -24.54 0.60 -13.13
CA THR A 64 -25.19 -0.59 -12.53
C THR A 64 -26.13 -0.25 -11.38
N ASN A 65 -26.17 1.01 -10.92
CA ASN A 65 -26.83 1.44 -9.67
C ASN A 65 -26.39 0.63 -8.44
N GLU A 66 -25.23 -0.02 -8.52
CA GLU A 66 -24.67 -0.75 -7.40
C GLU A 66 -23.81 0.18 -6.55
N ARG A 67 -24.11 0.18 -5.25
CA ARG A 67 -23.29 0.87 -4.25
C ARG A 67 -22.46 -0.15 -3.49
N PHE A 68 -21.19 0.15 -3.29
CA PHE A 68 -20.34 -0.71 -2.47
C PHE A 68 -19.45 0.12 -1.53
N LYS A 69 -19.18 -0.46 -0.36
CA LYS A 69 -18.25 0.09 0.62
C LYS A 69 -16.84 -0.32 0.23
N VAL A 70 -15.99 0.64 -0.15
CA VAL A 70 -14.66 0.38 -0.71
C VAL A 70 -13.83 -0.53 0.20
N TYR A 71 -13.75 -0.20 1.49
CA TYR A 71 -12.96 -0.98 2.45
C TYR A 71 -13.45 -2.42 2.60
N ASN A 72 -14.78 -2.63 2.61
CA ASN A 72 -15.34 -3.95 2.79
C ASN A 72 -15.12 -4.83 1.56
N ASP A 73 -15.37 -4.28 0.37
CA ASP A 73 -15.14 -5.00 -0.88
C ASP A 73 -13.65 -5.36 -1.03
N TYR A 74 -12.75 -4.40 -0.76
CA TYR A 74 -11.31 -4.67 -0.74
C TYR A 74 -10.92 -5.84 0.18
N LYS A 75 -11.51 -5.88 1.39
CA LYS A 75 -11.28 -6.98 2.34
C LYS A 75 -11.81 -8.31 1.83
N LEU A 76 -12.92 -8.32 1.10
CA LEU A 76 -13.45 -9.51 0.44
C LEU A 76 -12.53 -9.96 -0.70
N LYS A 77 -12.01 -9.04 -1.53
CA LYS A 77 -11.05 -9.36 -2.60
C LYS A 77 -9.77 -9.98 -2.05
N LEU A 78 -9.22 -9.45 -0.95
CA LEU A 78 -8.05 -10.04 -0.28
C LEU A 78 -8.29 -11.47 0.21
N LYS A 79 -9.52 -11.80 0.64
CA LYS A 79 -9.90 -13.16 1.04
C LYS A 79 -10.04 -14.08 -0.18
N ALA A 80 -10.70 -13.61 -1.23
CA ALA A 80 -10.97 -14.39 -2.43
C ALA A 80 -9.70 -14.70 -3.24
N TYR A 81 -8.82 -13.71 -3.43
CA TYR A 81 -7.62 -13.85 -4.28
C TYR A 81 -6.36 -14.22 -3.51
N SER A 82 -6.41 -14.25 -2.17
CA SER A 82 -5.25 -14.18 -1.27
C SER A 82 -4.51 -12.83 -1.34
N LYS A 83 -3.76 -12.51 -0.28
CA LYS A 83 -2.95 -11.28 -0.22
C LYS A 83 -1.90 -11.20 -1.34
N LYS A 84 -1.40 -12.34 -1.82
CA LYS A 84 -0.36 -12.42 -2.87
C LYS A 84 -0.91 -12.00 -4.24
N LYS A 85 -2.14 -12.41 -4.57
CA LYS A 85 -2.75 -12.12 -5.89
C LYS A 85 -3.63 -10.87 -5.90
N PHE A 86 -3.54 -10.04 -4.85
CA PHE A 86 -4.22 -8.76 -4.74
C PHE A 86 -3.34 -7.74 -3.99
N ASP A 87 -2.05 -7.72 -4.32
CA ASP A 87 -1.08 -6.76 -3.77
C ASP A 87 -0.87 -5.61 -4.77
N PRO A 88 -1.16 -4.35 -4.40
CA PRO A 88 -0.86 -3.19 -5.25
C PRO A 88 0.63 -3.03 -5.56
N PHE A 89 1.53 -3.63 -4.77
CA PHE A 89 2.97 -3.51 -4.93
C PHE A 89 3.58 -4.75 -5.60
N CYS A 90 4.63 -4.54 -6.39
CA CYS A 90 5.29 -5.56 -7.22
C CYS A 90 6.22 -6.49 -6.38
N ARG A 91 5.70 -7.07 -5.29
CA ARG A 91 6.51 -7.81 -4.29
C ARG A 91 6.67 -9.31 -4.56
N TRP A 92 5.83 -9.89 -5.40
CA TRP A 92 5.69 -11.33 -5.56
C TRP A 92 6.28 -11.80 -6.90
N ASP A 93 5.89 -13.01 -7.33
CA ASP A 93 6.34 -13.62 -8.58
C ASP A 93 6.04 -12.70 -9.76
N ARG A 94 7.12 -12.22 -10.40
CA ARG A 94 7.04 -11.28 -11.50
C ARG A 94 6.79 -12.03 -12.80
N ILE A 95 5.89 -11.48 -13.60
CA ILE A 95 5.53 -11.94 -14.94
C ILE A 95 5.85 -10.82 -15.94
N ASN A 96 6.17 -11.21 -17.17
CA ASN A 96 6.36 -10.26 -18.26
C ASN A 96 5.06 -10.21 -19.06
N VAL A 97 4.45 -9.03 -19.13
CA VAL A 97 3.24 -8.78 -19.90
C VAL A 97 3.64 -7.99 -21.15
N PRO A 98 3.28 -8.46 -22.37
CA PRO A 98 3.56 -7.72 -23.59
C PRO A 98 2.79 -6.40 -23.59
N TYR A 99 3.46 -5.33 -24.00
CA TYR A 99 2.94 -3.97 -23.98
C TYR A 99 3.46 -3.19 -25.19
N LYS A 100 2.58 -2.58 -25.99
CA LYS A 100 2.95 -1.79 -27.19
C LYS A 100 4.00 -2.49 -28.05
N ASP A 101 3.59 -3.56 -28.75
CA ASP A 101 4.26 -4.40 -29.76
C ASP A 101 5.73 -4.83 -29.53
N THR A 102 6.62 -3.94 -29.09
CA THR A 102 8.05 -4.16 -28.86
C THR A 102 8.45 -4.15 -27.39
N MET A 103 7.60 -3.67 -26.48
CA MET A 103 7.93 -3.57 -25.07
C MET A 103 7.31 -4.71 -24.24
N CYS A 104 7.98 -5.05 -23.14
CA CYS A 104 7.42 -5.89 -22.09
C CYS A 104 7.47 -5.16 -20.77
N VAL A 105 6.36 -5.25 -20.04
CA VAL A 105 6.23 -4.71 -18.69
C VAL A 105 6.38 -5.85 -17.69
N GLN A 106 7.40 -5.74 -16.84
CA GLN A 106 7.54 -6.65 -15.70
C GLN A 106 6.61 -6.20 -14.58
N THR A 107 5.59 -7.02 -14.26
CA THR A 107 4.59 -6.76 -13.22
C THR A 107 4.26 -8.05 -12.46
N THR A 108 3.25 -8.05 -11.58
CA THR A 108 2.77 -9.25 -10.87
C THR A 108 1.27 -9.44 -11.11
N LEU A 109 0.80 -10.69 -10.99
CA LEU A 109 -0.63 -11.01 -11.05
C LEU A 109 -1.45 -10.21 -10.02
N GLY A 110 -0.84 -9.92 -8.85
CA GLY A 110 -1.46 -9.13 -7.80
C GLY A 110 -1.70 -7.68 -8.18
N GLN A 111 -0.71 -7.04 -8.82
CA GLN A 111 -0.84 -5.68 -9.32
C GLN A 111 -1.93 -5.59 -10.39
N LEU A 112 -1.91 -6.51 -11.36
CA LEU A 112 -2.92 -6.54 -12.42
C LEU A 112 -4.34 -6.67 -11.86
N ASN A 113 -4.56 -7.57 -10.91
CA ASN A 113 -5.88 -7.74 -10.27
C ASN A 113 -6.30 -6.50 -9.48
N PHE A 114 -5.38 -5.92 -8.70
CA PHE A 114 -5.66 -4.74 -7.90
C PHE A 114 -6.09 -3.58 -8.78
N PHE A 115 -5.34 -3.29 -9.84
CA PHE A 115 -5.65 -2.19 -10.76
C PHE A 115 -6.90 -2.45 -11.60
N LYS A 116 -7.15 -3.69 -12.00
CA LYS A 116 -8.40 -4.06 -12.67
C LYS A 116 -9.59 -3.70 -11.78
N TRP A 117 -9.52 -4.09 -10.51
CA TRP A 117 -10.56 -3.78 -9.54
C TRP A 117 -10.71 -2.27 -9.29
N THR A 118 -9.62 -1.50 -9.15
CA THR A 118 -9.74 -0.05 -8.92
C THR A 118 -10.30 0.70 -10.11
N ILE A 119 -10.00 0.26 -11.34
CA ILE A 119 -10.52 0.83 -12.58
C ILE A 119 -12.00 0.50 -12.75
N GLU A 120 -12.37 -0.78 -12.65
CA GLU A 120 -13.77 -1.23 -12.82
C GLU A 120 -14.71 -0.55 -11.83
N ASN A 121 -14.26 -0.37 -10.60
CA ASN A 121 -15.08 0.21 -9.54
C ASN A 121 -14.95 1.74 -9.42
N LYS A 122 -14.39 2.41 -10.43
CA LYS A 122 -14.26 3.88 -10.49
C LYS A 122 -13.55 4.50 -9.28
N ILE A 123 -12.72 3.71 -8.60
CA ILE A 123 -11.98 4.15 -7.41
C ILE A 123 -10.97 5.23 -7.78
N LEU A 124 -10.32 5.10 -8.95
CA LEU A 124 -9.34 6.08 -9.41
C LEU A 124 -9.96 7.45 -9.66
N GLU A 125 -11.15 7.49 -10.27
CA GLU A 125 -11.91 8.72 -10.53
C GLU A 125 -12.33 9.40 -9.22
N TYR A 126 -12.79 8.61 -8.24
CA TYR A 126 -13.10 9.13 -6.90
C TYR A 126 -11.88 9.75 -6.22
N ILE A 127 -10.73 9.08 -6.30
CA ILE A 127 -9.47 9.58 -5.73
C ILE A 127 -9.04 10.87 -6.41
N GLU A 128 -9.19 10.98 -7.73
CA GLU A 128 -8.83 12.19 -8.48
C GLU A 128 -9.63 13.40 -8.00
N ASN A 129 -10.95 13.25 -7.90
CA ASN A 129 -11.87 14.29 -7.45
C ASN A 129 -11.63 14.72 -5.99
N ASN A 130 -11.09 13.83 -5.16
CA ASN A 130 -10.85 14.07 -3.74
C ASN A 130 -9.37 14.09 -3.37
N TYR A 131 -8.48 14.30 -4.35
CA TYR A 131 -7.05 14.07 -4.18
C TYR A 131 -6.46 14.85 -2.99
N SER A 132 -6.73 16.15 -2.92
CA SER A 132 -6.19 17.03 -1.88
C SER A 132 -6.63 16.64 -0.47
N THR A 133 -7.86 16.15 -0.30
CA THR A 133 -8.35 15.74 1.03
C THR A 133 -7.71 14.42 1.48
N ILE A 134 -7.51 13.49 0.54
CA ILE A 134 -6.86 12.20 0.79
C ILE A 134 -5.37 12.38 1.10
N GLU A 135 -4.68 13.22 0.32
CA GLU A 135 -3.25 13.52 0.51
C GLU A 135 -3.01 14.21 1.86
N ASN A 136 -3.84 15.19 2.22
CA ASN A 136 -3.77 15.85 3.53
C ASN A 136 -4.00 14.85 4.68
N ASP A 137 -5.00 13.96 4.59
CA ASP A 137 -5.22 12.92 5.60
C ASP A 137 -4.02 11.97 5.74
N MET A 138 -3.38 11.62 4.62
CA MET A 138 -2.14 10.81 4.64
C MET A 138 -1.00 11.55 5.35
N ASN A 139 -0.77 12.81 5.00
CA ASN A 139 0.33 13.62 5.55
C ASN A 139 0.15 13.92 7.04
N LEU A 140 -1.09 14.18 7.48
CA LEU A 140 -1.41 14.39 8.89
C LEU A 140 -1.04 13.17 9.73
N ARG A 141 -1.43 11.97 9.28
CA ARG A 141 -1.15 10.74 10.02
C ARG A 141 0.33 10.38 10.06
N ASN A 142 1.08 10.71 9.01
CA ASN A 142 2.54 10.55 8.99
C ASN A 142 3.22 11.54 9.95
N SER A 143 2.69 12.77 10.07
CA SER A 143 3.22 13.81 10.96
C SER A 143 2.89 13.54 12.43
N SER A 144 1.73 12.97 12.75
CA SER A 144 1.35 12.60 14.12
C SER A 144 2.30 11.58 14.78
N ALA A 145 3.09 10.84 13.98
CA ALA A 145 4.09 9.91 14.49
C ALA A 145 5.39 10.61 14.98
N LYS A 146 5.66 11.86 14.59
CA LYS A 146 6.84 12.63 15.04
C LYS A 146 6.60 13.36 16.36
N VAL A 147 5.39 13.87 16.59
CA VAL A 147 5.07 14.73 17.75
C VAL A 147 5.08 13.97 19.08
N LYS A 148 4.88 12.65 19.08
CA LYS A 148 4.80 11.85 20.32
C LYS A 148 6.14 11.63 21.04
N ASN A 149 7.26 12.12 20.49
CA ASN A 149 8.59 11.99 21.09
C ASN A 149 9.16 13.29 21.71
N THR A 150 8.39 14.40 21.75
CA THR A 150 8.93 15.72 22.15
C THR A 150 8.15 16.40 23.27
N SER A 151 7.59 15.63 24.20
CA SER A 151 6.93 16.24 25.36
C SER A 151 7.03 15.37 26.61
N ILE A 152 8.25 15.25 27.15
CA ILE A 152 8.55 15.23 28.59
C ILE A 152 9.95 15.85 28.77
N ASN A 153 10.02 17.16 28.99
CA ASN A 153 10.99 17.82 29.88
C ASN A 153 10.77 19.33 29.83
N SER A 154 9.88 19.79 30.68
CA SER A 154 9.83 21.19 31.10
C SER A 154 9.52 21.17 32.60
N ASN A 155 10.53 20.85 33.40
CA ASN A 155 10.52 21.19 34.82
C ASN A 155 10.90 22.68 34.91
N THR A 156 9.89 23.52 35.04
CA THR A 156 10.04 24.87 35.56
C THR A 156 9.13 24.97 36.76
N SER A 157 9.71 24.89 37.96
CA SER A 157 9.03 25.20 39.21
C SER A 157 9.94 26.12 40.01
N ILE A 158 9.46 27.35 40.08
CA ILE A 158 9.89 28.49 40.88
C ILE A 158 9.84 28.12 42.38
N GLU A 159 10.77 28.69 43.14
CA GLU A 159 10.95 28.59 44.60
C GLU A 159 9.69 28.96 45.39
N SER A 160 9.46 28.28 46.53
CA SER A 160 9.06 28.85 47.83
C SER A 160 8.96 27.77 48.92
N SER A 161 9.82 27.90 49.94
CA SER A 161 9.62 27.66 51.40
C SER A 161 8.69 26.53 51.88
N ASP A 162 9.25 25.49 52.52
CA ASP A 162 9.21 25.34 53.99
C ASP A 162 9.82 24.01 54.49
N SER A 163 10.71 24.19 55.47
CA SER A 163 11.18 23.39 56.61
C SER A 163 10.82 21.89 56.85
N TYR A 164 11.81 21.26 57.51
CA TYR A 164 11.79 20.17 58.53
C TYR A 164 12.44 18.81 58.18
N THR A 165 13.66 18.67 58.72
CA THR A 165 14.17 17.57 59.58
C THR A 165 14.61 16.22 58.99
N SER A 166 15.90 15.96 59.24
CA SER A 166 16.69 14.72 59.35
C SER A 166 15.94 13.38 59.53
N THR A 167 16.47 12.28 58.98
CA THR A 167 17.40 11.33 59.67
C THR A 167 17.57 10.03 58.84
N SER A 168 18.71 9.40 59.09
CA SER A 168 19.48 8.30 58.50
C SER A 168 18.82 6.92 58.27
N SER A 169 19.58 6.11 57.48
CA SER A 169 19.82 4.65 57.58
C SER A 169 18.83 3.68 56.90
N THR A 170 19.16 2.45 56.51
CA THR A 170 20.34 1.72 55.98
C THR A 170 19.78 0.35 55.53
N SER A 171 20.29 -0.18 54.41
CA SER A 171 20.34 -1.60 53.99
C SER A 171 19.10 -2.50 53.83
N SER A 172 19.20 -3.26 52.72
CA SER A 172 18.93 -4.70 52.52
C SER A 172 17.49 -5.18 52.27
N SER A 173 17.28 -5.74 51.07
CA SER A 173 17.12 -7.19 50.86
C SER A 173 16.31 -7.49 49.61
N ALA A 174 16.83 -8.44 48.84
CA ALA A 174 16.27 -8.95 47.60
C ALA A 174 14.86 -9.53 47.79
N SER A 175 14.01 -9.27 46.81
CA SER A 175 12.93 -10.19 46.45
C SER A 175 12.79 -10.20 44.93
N ASP A 176 13.26 -11.30 44.36
CA ASP A 176 12.93 -11.75 43.02
C ASP A 176 11.42 -11.80 42.84
N THR A 177 10.91 -11.15 41.79
CA THR A 177 9.91 -11.70 40.84
C THR A 177 9.69 -10.64 39.75
N SER A 178 10.49 -10.67 38.68
CA SER A 178 10.22 -9.88 37.47
C SER A 178 9.24 -10.63 36.57
N VAL A 179 7.95 -10.43 36.83
CA VAL A 179 6.89 -10.78 35.87
C VAL A 179 7.11 -9.96 34.61
N ILE A 180 7.44 -10.66 33.53
CA ILE A 180 7.62 -10.12 32.18
C ILE A 180 6.29 -9.51 31.71
N ASN A 181 6.12 -8.20 31.90
CA ASN A 181 5.07 -7.43 31.24
C ASN A 181 5.45 -7.18 29.77
N ASN A 182 5.25 -8.22 28.95
CA ASN A 182 5.30 -8.14 27.49
C ASN A 182 4.01 -7.53 26.90
N LEU A 183 3.62 -6.36 27.40
CA LEU A 183 2.51 -5.57 26.87
C LEU A 183 3.03 -4.28 26.28
N ASN A 184 3.85 -4.37 25.22
CA ASN A 184 4.07 -3.31 24.24
C ASN A 184 4.91 -3.85 23.06
N LYS A 185 4.42 -4.89 22.37
CA LYS A 185 4.86 -5.12 20.98
C LYS A 185 4.19 -4.09 20.08
N THR A 186 4.61 -2.83 20.19
CA THR A 186 4.36 -1.85 19.13
C THR A 186 5.07 -2.34 17.89
N ARG A 187 4.28 -2.65 16.85
CA ARG A 187 4.75 -3.03 15.52
C ARG A 187 5.93 -2.14 15.09
N LYS A 188 7.03 -2.78 14.69
CA LYS A 188 8.22 -2.12 14.10
C LYS A 188 7.78 -1.03 13.11
N LYS A 189 8.32 0.18 13.27
CA LYS A 189 8.06 1.34 12.41
C LYS A 189 8.27 0.91 10.95
N ARG A 190 7.26 1.07 10.09
CA ARG A 190 7.39 0.76 8.66
C ARG A 190 8.39 1.76 8.07
N GLU A 191 9.51 1.26 7.61
CA GLU A 191 10.34 1.98 6.64
C GLU A 191 9.51 2.17 5.36
N GLU A 192 9.68 3.33 4.72
CA GLU A 192 9.15 3.60 3.38
C GLU A 192 9.57 2.44 2.47
N LEU A 193 8.62 1.83 1.75
CA LEU A 193 8.95 0.79 0.79
C LEU A 193 9.92 1.36 -0.23
N SER A 194 10.98 0.62 -0.56
CA SER A 194 11.93 1.02 -1.60
C SER A 194 11.19 1.43 -2.87
N SER A 195 11.65 2.52 -3.52
CA SER A 195 11.12 3.00 -4.80
C SER A 195 11.06 1.89 -5.86
N ASN A 196 12.00 0.94 -5.81
CA ASN A 196 12.06 -0.22 -6.70
C ASN A 196 10.93 -1.24 -6.48
N ALA A 197 10.30 -1.26 -5.31
CA ALA A 197 9.16 -2.13 -5.03
C ALA A 197 7.84 -1.59 -5.63
N SER A 198 7.85 -0.32 -6.03
CA SER A 198 6.67 0.37 -6.56
C SER A 198 6.74 0.60 -8.07
N LYS A 199 7.92 0.59 -8.70
CA LYS A 199 8.09 0.87 -10.14
C LYS A 199 7.97 -0.38 -11.00
N ILE A 200 7.44 -0.20 -12.22
CA ILE A 200 7.53 -1.19 -13.30
C ILE A 200 8.92 -1.11 -13.93
N ILE A 201 9.46 -2.27 -14.33
CA ILE A 201 10.65 -2.34 -15.18
C ILE A 201 10.17 -2.58 -16.61
N GLN A 202 10.42 -1.61 -17.49
CA GLN A 202 10.23 -1.75 -18.93
C GLN A 202 11.47 -2.44 -19.51
N LYS A 203 11.25 -3.50 -20.29
CA LYS A 203 12.31 -4.18 -21.04
C LYS A 203 12.00 -4.07 -22.52
N GLU A 204 12.98 -3.59 -23.29
CA GLU A 204 12.94 -3.57 -24.74
C GLU A 204 13.63 -4.82 -25.28
N PHE A 205 13.06 -5.45 -26.31
CA PHE A 205 13.73 -6.51 -27.04
C PHE A 205 14.47 -5.92 -28.24
N ILE A 206 15.79 -5.94 -28.20
CA ILE A 206 16.64 -5.55 -29.32
C ILE A 206 17.06 -6.83 -30.06
N SER A 207 16.68 -6.96 -31.33
CA SER A 207 17.15 -8.04 -32.20
C SER A 207 18.50 -7.63 -32.81
N THR A 208 19.60 -8.22 -32.33
CA THR A 208 20.92 -8.03 -32.95
C THR A 208 21.19 -9.17 -33.93
N THR A 209 21.30 -8.87 -35.22
CA THR A 209 21.74 -9.83 -36.24
C THR A 209 23.26 -9.73 -36.38
N LEU A 210 23.98 -10.77 -35.94
CA LEU A 210 25.41 -10.92 -36.22
C LEU A 210 25.58 -11.50 -37.63
N VAL A 211 26.09 -10.69 -38.56
CA VAL A 211 26.52 -11.16 -39.89
C VAL A 211 28.00 -11.51 -39.79
N PHE A 212 28.33 -12.76 -40.08
CA PHE A 212 29.72 -13.19 -40.23
C PHE A 212 30.12 -13.01 -41.71
N ASN A 213 31.24 -12.32 -41.95
CA ASN A 213 31.87 -12.21 -43.27
C ASN A 213 32.73 -13.45 -43.56
#